data_AF-A0A0F9QQP9-F1
#
_entry.id   AF-A0A0F9QQP9-F1
#
_cell.length_a   1.000
_cell.length_b   1.000
_cell.length_c   1.000
_cell.angle_alpha   90.00
_cell.angle_beta   90.00
_cell.angle_gamma   90.00
#
_symmetry.space_group_name_H-M   'P 1'
#
loop_
_entity.id
_entity.type
_entity.pdbx_description
1 polymer ?
#
loop_
_entity_poly.entity_id
_entity_poly.type
_entity_poly.pdbx_seq_one_letter_code
_entity_poly.pdbx_strand_id
1 'polypeptide(L)'
;MYLSKYFIPSVLAAGMATFSAGLAFAESHTTTVEKTADVPADVEFENGKVVFRAALDDSPLKFEFKPDQTLTPQVEEFYKTGVNPYSGDSEAIKAGNKSYQKLCQSCHLKDGGGRIGPSLNDNKWEGSRTHTEVGRFEIIYGGGAGAMQAFGRRVEQDDILKIMAFIDTLRPEK
;
A
#
# COMPACT_ATOMS: atom_id res chain seq x y z
N MET A 1 68.36 -26.82 27.05
CA MET A 1 67.86 -25.87 28.07
C MET A 1 66.41 -26.26 28.36
N TYR A 2 66.02 -26.97 29.43
CA TYR A 2 66.24 -26.75 30.88
C TYR A 2 65.97 -25.27 31.22
N LEU A 3 64.97 -24.84 32.02
CA LEU A 3 64.33 -25.33 33.26
C LEU A 3 62.79 -25.14 33.20
N SER A 4 61.93 -26.02 33.76
CA SER A 4 61.52 -26.09 35.19
C SER A 4 60.81 -24.80 35.66
N LYS A 5 59.62 -24.79 36.31
CA LYS A 5 59.16 -25.66 37.39
C LYS A 5 57.78 -25.21 37.97
N TYR A 6 57.03 -26.17 38.53
CA TYR A 6 56.06 -26.05 39.66
C TYR A 6 54.66 -25.41 39.37
N PHE A 7 53.52 -25.82 39.94
CA PHE A 7 53.20 -26.62 41.14
C PHE A 7 51.70 -27.06 41.14
N ILE A 8 51.47 -28.33 41.50
CA ILE A 8 50.38 -28.96 42.32
C ILE A 8 48.88 -28.93 41.91
N PRO A 9 48.19 -30.10 41.99
CA PRO A 9 46.74 -30.31 41.82
C PRO A 9 45.94 -30.29 43.14
N SER A 10 44.62 -30.04 43.10
CA SER A 10 43.63 -30.72 43.96
C SER A 10 42.17 -30.36 43.68
N VAL A 11 41.41 -31.44 43.48
CA VAL A 11 40.01 -31.77 43.76
C VAL A 11 39.22 -30.81 44.68
N LEU A 12 37.97 -30.50 44.27
CA LEU A 12 36.70 -30.43 45.04
C LEU A 12 35.69 -29.66 44.16
N ALA A 13 34.39 -29.87 44.09
CA ALA A 13 33.46 -30.78 44.73
C ALA A 13 32.19 -30.82 43.84
N ALA A 14 31.48 -31.95 43.89
CA ALA A 14 30.15 -32.07 43.32
C ALA A 14 29.14 -31.13 44.01
N GLY A 15 28.27 -30.52 43.22
CA GLY A 15 27.13 -29.74 43.71
C GLY A 15 26.00 -29.80 42.69
N MET A 16 25.15 -30.82 42.81
CA MET A 16 23.86 -30.88 42.12
C MET A 16 22.96 -29.79 42.72
N ALA A 17 22.58 -28.80 41.93
CA ALA A 17 21.48 -27.90 42.24
C ALA A 17 20.30 -28.22 41.33
N THR A 18 19.30 -28.84 41.92
CA THR A 18 17.98 -29.07 41.34
C THR A 18 17.31 -27.73 41.03
N PHE A 19 17.08 -27.42 39.76
CA PHE A 19 16.22 -26.29 39.38
C PHE A 19 14.78 -26.80 39.24
N SER A 20 13.95 -26.33 40.16
CA SER A 20 12.52 -26.61 40.23
C SER A 20 11.79 -26.18 38.96
N ALA A 21 10.85 -27.01 38.51
CA ALA A 21 9.87 -26.69 37.49
C ALA A 21 9.07 -25.44 37.91
N GLY A 22 9.24 -24.35 37.16
CA GLY A 22 8.36 -23.20 37.16
C GLY A 22 7.64 -23.13 35.82
N LEU A 23 6.33 -23.40 35.83
CA LEU A 23 5.42 -23.04 34.74
C LEU A 23 5.47 -21.51 34.57
N ALA A 24 6.03 -21.05 33.45
CA ALA A 24 5.84 -19.69 32.98
C ALA A 24 4.81 -19.70 31.86
N PHE A 25 3.84 -18.81 32.04
CA PHE A 25 2.67 -18.56 31.22
C PHE A 25 3.02 -18.28 29.76
N ALA A 26 2.07 -18.65 28.91
CA ALA A 26 2.00 -18.29 27.50
C ALA A 26 2.08 -16.77 27.30
N GLU A 27 2.80 -16.36 26.25
CA GLU A 27 2.39 -15.24 25.41
C GLU A 27 2.79 -15.58 23.97
N SER A 28 1.78 -16.08 23.27
CA SER A 28 1.72 -16.15 21.81
C SER A 28 1.89 -14.72 21.29
N HIS A 29 3.10 -14.38 20.85
CA HIS A 29 3.29 -13.22 19.99
C HIS A 29 2.74 -13.58 18.60
N THR A 30 1.41 -13.51 18.47
CA THR A 30 0.77 -13.26 17.19
C THR A 30 1.22 -11.87 16.78
N THR A 31 2.16 -11.81 15.85
CA THR A 31 2.46 -10.60 15.11
C THR A 31 1.27 -10.34 14.20
N THR A 32 0.26 -9.64 14.72
CA THR A 32 -0.64 -8.87 13.86
C THR A 32 0.24 -7.83 13.17
N VAL A 33 0.47 -8.02 11.87
CA VAL A 33 0.87 -6.91 11.00
C VAL A 33 -0.31 -5.95 10.99
N GLU A 34 -0.27 -4.94 11.86
CA GLU A 34 -1.18 -3.82 11.79
C GLU A 34 -0.91 -3.09 10.47
N LYS A 35 -1.77 -3.34 9.48
CA LYS A 35 -1.92 -2.51 8.29
C LYS A 35 -2.62 -1.22 8.72
N THR A 36 -1.95 -0.37 9.51
CA THR A 36 -2.39 1.00 9.78
C THR A 36 -2.03 1.87 8.59
N ALA A 37 -2.78 1.71 7.51
CA ALA A 37 -2.97 2.82 6.60
C ALA A 37 -3.99 3.73 7.29
N ASP A 38 -3.48 4.71 8.05
CA ASP A 38 -4.34 5.74 8.64
C ASP A 38 -5.16 6.38 7.52
N VAL A 39 -6.48 6.40 7.70
CA VAL A 39 -7.40 7.07 6.79
C VAL A 39 -6.93 8.53 6.65
N PRO A 40 -6.58 8.99 5.43
CA PRO A 40 -6.05 10.33 5.27
C PRO A 40 -7.04 11.39 5.75
N ALA A 41 -6.55 12.42 6.46
CA ALA A 41 -7.36 13.43 7.15
C ALA A 41 -8.27 14.27 6.23
N ASP A 42 -8.10 14.17 4.92
CA ASP A 42 -8.83 14.84 3.85
C ASP A 42 -9.81 13.92 3.10
N VAL A 43 -10.03 12.69 3.58
CA VAL A 43 -11.10 11.81 3.09
C VAL A 43 -12.38 12.11 3.85
N GLU A 44 -13.37 12.63 3.15
CA GLU A 44 -14.70 12.83 3.70
C GLU A 44 -15.54 11.55 3.64
N PHE A 45 -16.36 11.34 4.67
CA PHE A 45 -17.26 10.21 4.76
C PHE A 45 -18.71 10.67 4.92
N GLU A 46 -19.61 10.07 4.15
CA GLU A 46 -21.06 10.23 4.27
C GLU A 46 -21.69 8.85 4.39
N ASN A 47 -22.53 8.63 5.41
CA ASN A 47 -23.19 7.34 5.68
C ASN A 47 -22.22 6.14 5.76
N GLY A 48 -21.02 6.37 6.29
CA GLY A 48 -19.98 5.33 6.44
C GLY A 48 -19.28 4.92 5.14
N LYS A 49 -19.36 5.75 4.10
CA LYS A 49 -18.65 5.57 2.82
C LYS A 49 -17.89 6.82 2.44
N VAL A 50 -16.80 6.64 1.71
CA VAL A 50 -16.00 7.72 1.13
C VAL A 50 -16.87 8.54 0.17
N VAL A 51 -16.78 9.86 0.29
CA VAL A 51 -17.34 10.80 -0.69
C VAL A 51 -16.31 11.02 -1.79
N PHE A 52 -16.60 10.47 -2.97
CA PHE A 52 -15.77 10.66 -4.15
C PHE A 52 -16.14 11.95 -4.90
N ARG A 53 -15.12 12.67 -5.34
CA ARG A 53 -15.24 13.96 -6.02
C ARG A 53 -14.46 13.98 -7.32
N ALA A 54 -14.90 14.76 -8.30
CA ALA A 54 -14.16 14.96 -9.53
C ALA A 54 -12.92 15.82 -9.26
N ALA A 55 -11.77 15.39 -9.79
CA ALA A 55 -10.48 16.02 -9.49
C ALA A 55 -10.32 17.47 -10.00
N LEU A 56 -11.23 17.96 -10.84
CA LEU A 56 -11.15 19.27 -11.49
C LEU A 56 -11.94 20.37 -10.76
N ASP A 57 -13.07 20.01 -10.14
CA ASP A 57 -14.03 20.97 -9.61
C ASP A 57 -14.66 20.55 -8.27
N ASP A 58 -14.19 19.46 -7.67
CA ASP A 58 -14.69 18.89 -6.41
C ASP A 58 -16.19 18.55 -6.40
N SER A 59 -16.85 18.52 -7.56
CA SER A 59 -18.23 18.06 -7.70
C SER A 59 -18.35 16.55 -7.42
N PRO A 60 -19.52 16.04 -6.99
CA PRO A 60 -19.68 14.61 -6.73
C PRO A 60 -19.30 13.75 -7.94
N LEU A 61 -18.40 12.78 -7.74
CA LEU A 61 -17.96 11.89 -8.80
C LEU A 61 -19.11 10.95 -9.20
N LYS A 62 -19.47 10.97 -10.47
CA LYS A 62 -20.54 10.13 -11.01
C LYS A 62 -20.00 8.76 -11.44
N PHE A 63 -20.50 7.70 -10.81
CA PHE A 63 -20.14 6.32 -11.13
C PHE A 63 -20.96 5.73 -12.30
N GLU A 64 -21.04 6.45 -13.41
CA GLU A 64 -21.92 6.13 -14.54
C GLU A 64 -21.20 5.43 -15.70
N PHE A 65 -19.88 5.24 -15.60
CA PHE A 65 -19.09 4.78 -16.74
C PHE A 65 -19.32 3.32 -17.14
N LYS A 66 -19.65 2.45 -16.16
CA LYS A 66 -20.00 1.03 -16.35
C LYS A 66 -21.04 0.63 -15.28
N PRO A 67 -22.33 0.93 -15.50
CA PRO A 67 -23.37 0.74 -14.47
C PRO A 67 -23.66 -0.73 -14.16
N ASP A 68 -23.27 -1.65 -15.05
CA ASP A 68 -23.40 -3.10 -14.93
C ASP A 68 -22.18 -3.77 -14.26
N GLN A 69 -21.18 -2.98 -13.87
CA GLN A 69 -20.00 -3.50 -13.19
C GLN A 69 -20.37 -4.12 -11.83
N THR A 70 -20.00 -5.38 -11.65
CA THR A 70 -20.01 -6.01 -10.32
C THR A 70 -18.78 -5.57 -9.54
N LEU A 71 -18.97 -4.92 -8.40
CA LEU A 71 -17.87 -4.51 -7.53
C LEU A 71 -17.33 -5.72 -6.77
N THR A 72 -16.01 -5.81 -6.68
CA THR A 72 -15.35 -6.82 -5.85
C THR A 72 -15.43 -6.42 -4.37
N PRO A 73 -15.29 -7.37 -3.43
CA PRO A 73 -15.17 -7.04 -2.01
C PRO A 73 -14.07 -6.01 -1.71
N GLN A 74 -13.00 -6.02 -2.51
CA GLN A 74 -11.88 -5.07 -2.40
C GLN A 74 -12.29 -3.65 -2.78
N VAL A 75 -13.07 -3.49 -3.86
CA VAL A 75 -13.62 -2.19 -4.23
C VAL A 75 -14.62 -1.70 -3.18
N GLU A 76 -15.47 -2.58 -2.65
CA GLU A 76 -16.38 -2.22 -1.56
C GLU A 76 -15.66 -1.79 -0.29
N GLU A 77 -14.54 -2.44 0.05
CA GLU A 77 -13.70 -2.06 1.19
C GLU A 77 -13.04 -0.70 0.98
N PHE A 78 -12.51 -0.46 -0.22
CA PHE A 78 -11.97 0.85 -0.60
C PHE A 78 -13.04 1.95 -0.49
N TYR A 79 -14.29 1.65 -0.85
CA TYR A 79 -15.40 2.61 -0.75
C TYR A 79 -15.78 2.93 0.71
N LYS A 80 -15.45 2.04 1.65
CA LYS A 80 -15.73 2.26 3.08
C LYS A 80 -14.58 2.94 3.81
N THR A 81 -13.34 2.68 3.39
CA THR A 81 -12.14 3.07 4.14
C THR A 81 -11.32 4.15 3.44
N GLY A 82 -11.41 4.25 2.12
CA GLY A 82 -10.51 5.06 1.30
C GLY A 82 -9.10 4.48 1.20
N VAL A 83 -8.87 3.28 1.75
CA VAL A 83 -7.58 2.60 1.77
C VAL A 83 -7.59 1.47 0.74
N ASN A 84 -6.59 1.46 -0.13
CA ASN A 84 -6.42 0.46 -1.17
C ASN A 84 -6.05 -0.89 -0.53
N PRO A 85 -6.92 -1.90 -0.62
CA PRO A 85 -6.64 -3.20 -0.02
C PRO A 85 -5.45 -3.91 -0.69
N TYR A 86 -5.08 -3.51 -1.92
CA TYR A 86 -3.96 -4.08 -2.67
C TYR A 86 -2.58 -3.47 -2.39
N SER A 87 -2.48 -2.43 -1.56
CA SER A 87 -1.19 -1.85 -1.20
C SER A 87 -0.29 -2.92 -0.56
N GLY A 88 0.87 -3.18 -1.19
CA GLY A 88 1.83 -4.22 -0.80
C GLY A 88 1.55 -5.64 -1.30
N ASP A 89 0.43 -5.90 -1.99
CA ASP A 89 0.10 -7.22 -2.54
C ASP A 89 0.86 -7.48 -3.86
N SER A 90 1.76 -8.47 -3.85
CA SER A 90 2.64 -8.76 -4.99
C SER A 90 1.92 -9.17 -6.27
N GLU A 91 0.82 -9.93 -6.17
CA GLU A 91 0.08 -10.38 -7.36
C GLU A 91 -0.77 -9.24 -7.93
N ALA A 92 -1.39 -8.44 -7.06
CA ALA A 92 -2.10 -7.23 -7.46
C ALA A 92 -1.15 -6.22 -8.12
N ILE A 93 0.04 -5.98 -7.55
CA ILE A 93 1.08 -5.11 -8.12
C ILE A 93 1.50 -5.61 -9.52
N LYS A 94 1.71 -6.92 -9.67
CA LYS A 94 2.08 -7.52 -10.97
C LYS A 94 0.97 -7.36 -12.01
N ALA A 95 -0.30 -7.51 -11.62
CA ALA A 95 -1.44 -7.25 -12.49
C ALA A 95 -1.53 -5.75 -12.85
N GLY A 96 -1.38 -4.88 -11.86
CA GLY A 96 -1.34 -3.43 -12.01
C GLY A 96 -0.28 -2.96 -12.99
N ASN A 97 0.94 -3.50 -12.89
CA ASN A 97 2.04 -3.20 -13.81
C ASN A 97 1.68 -3.54 -15.27
N LYS A 98 1.05 -4.69 -15.51
CA LYS A 98 0.61 -5.06 -16.87
C LYS A 98 -0.40 -4.06 -17.43
N SER A 99 -1.31 -3.56 -16.61
CA SER A 99 -2.28 -2.54 -17.00
C SER A 99 -1.64 -1.17 -17.18
N TYR A 100 -0.72 -0.79 -16.30
CA TYR A 100 0.05 0.45 -16.39
C TYR A 100 0.85 0.55 -17.68
N GLN A 101 1.55 -0.52 -18.07
CA GLN A 101 2.32 -0.56 -19.32
C GLN A 101 1.44 -0.34 -20.56
N LYS A 102 0.19 -0.80 -20.52
CA LYS A 102 -0.76 -0.67 -21.64
C LYS A 102 -1.44 0.69 -21.68
N LEU A 103 -1.73 1.28 -20.52
CA LEU A 103 -2.67 2.39 -20.40
C LEU A 103 -2.03 3.71 -19.98
N CYS A 104 -0.94 3.66 -19.20
CA CYS A 104 -0.39 4.81 -18.49
C CYS A 104 1.03 5.17 -18.96
N GLN A 105 1.85 4.15 -19.28
CA GLN A 105 3.26 4.31 -19.60
C GLN A 105 3.54 5.27 -20.77
N SER A 106 2.66 5.34 -21.78
CA SER A 106 2.86 6.23 -22.93
C SER A 106 2.92 7.72 -22.53
N CYS A 107 2.26 8.08 -21.44
CA CYS A 107 2.23 9.45 -20.91
C CYS A 107 3.15 9.64 -19.70
N HIS A 108 3.23 8.65 -18.81
CA HIS A 108 3.95 8.75 -17.53
C HIS A 108 5.32 8.04 -17.49
N LEU A 109 5.74 7.44 -18.61
CA LEU A 109 6.96 6.61 -18.74
C LEU A 109 6.92 5.32 -17.90
N LYS A 110 7.85 4.40 -18.17
CA LYS A 110 7.86 3.06 -17.58
C LYS A 110 8.18 3.09 -16.08
N ASP A 111 9.07 3.99 -15.70
CA ASP A 111 9.54 4.25 -14.34
C ASP A 111 8.68 5.28 -13.59
N GLY A 112 7.62 5.79 -14.22
CA GLY A 112 6.78 6.85 -13.66
C GLY A 112 7.40 8.24 -13.73
N GLY A 113 8.50 8.46 -14.45
CA GLY A 113 9.20 9.75 -14.47
C GLY A 113 8.46 10.90 -15.16
N GLY A 114 7.36 10.62 -15.86
CA GLY A 114 6.56 11.65 -16.54
C GLY A 114 7.14 12.10 -17.88
N ARG A 115 6.26 12.42 -18.84
CA ARG A 115 6.60 13.04 -20.12
C ARG A 115 5.46 13.90 -20.61
N ILE A 116 4.37 13.24 -21.05
CA ILE A 116 3.15 13.94 -21.48
C ILE A 116 2.30 14.23 -20.24
N GLY A 117 2.17 13.23 -19.37
CA GLY A 117 1.63 13.41 -18.02
C GLY A 117 2.75 13.72 -17.02
N PRO A 118 2.39 14.19 -15.81
CA PRO A 118 3.34 14.48 -14.76
C PRO A 118 4.11 13.24 -14.29
N SER A 119 5.16 13.47 -13.50
CA SER A 119 5.82 12.40 -12.77
C SER A 119 4.85 11.78 -11.76
N LEU A 120 4.90 10.46 -11.65
CA LEU A 120 4.20 9.66 -10.65
C LEU A 120 5.15 9.13 -9.57
N ASN A 121 6.46 9.26 -9.79
CA ASN A 121 7.52 8.71 -8.92
C ASN A 121 8.19 9.77 -8.04
N ASP A 122 7.61 10.96 -7.91
CA ASP A 122 8.08 11.99 -7.00
C ASP A 122 6.98 12.37 -5.98
N ASN A 123 7.35 13.16 -4.97
CA ASN A 123 6.41 13.66 -3.95
C ASN A 123 5.77 15.00 -4.34
N LYS A 124 5.70 15.32 -5.64
CA LYS A 124 5.02 16.52 -6.13
C LYS A 124 3.62 16.16 -6.58
N TRP A 125 2.64 16.83 -5.99
CA TRP A 125 1.23 16.58 -6.27
C TRP A 125 0.64 17.80 -6.98
N GLU A 126 0.02 17.59 -8.16
CA GLU A 126 -0.61 18.68 -8.91
C GLU A 126 -1.98 19.07 -8.32
N GLY A 127 -2.70 18.12 -7.72
CA GLY A 127 -4.00 18.34 -7.08
C GLY A 127 -3.93 18.19 -5.56
N SER A 128 -4.81 18.91 -4.86
CA SER A 128 -4.90 18.92 -3.40
C SER A 128 -5.04 17.51 -2.81
N ARG A 129 -5.84 16.66 -3.46
CA ARG A 129 -6.14 15.30 -2.99
C ARG A 129 -5.32 14.20 -3.67
N THR A 130 -4.47 14.52 -4.65
CA THR A 130 -3.69 13.51 -5.41
C THR A 130 -2.75 12.70 -4.50
N HIS A 131 -2.35 13.27 -3.37
CA HIS A 131 -1.51 12.59 -2.38
C HIS A 131 -2.21 11.41 -1.67
N THR A 132 -3.55 11.38 -1.69
CA THR A 132 -4.36 10.30 -1.13
C THR A 132 -4.65 9.20 -2.16
N GLU A 133 -4.92 7.99 -1.67
CA GLU A 133 -5.38 6.89 -2.53
C GLU A 133 -6.76 7.21 -3.13
N VAL A 134 -7.66 7.83 -2.38
CA VAL A 134 -8.97 8.31 -2.86
C VAL A 134 -8.81 9.27 -4.04
N GLY A 135 -7.97 10.30 -3.92
CA GLY A 135 -7.75 11.27 -4.99
C GLY A 135 -7.08 10.67 -6.22
N ARG A 136 -6.15 9.71 -6.04
CA ARG A 136 -5.59 8.96 -7.18
C ARG A 136 -6.66 8.14 -7.90
N PHE A 137 -7.55 7.48 -7.16
CA PHE A 137 -8.67 6.75 -7.74
C PHE A 137 -9.61 7.69 -8.50
N GLU A 138 -9.96 8.83 -7.93
CA GLU A 138 -10.81 9.85 -8.56
C GLU A 138 -10.23 10.33 -9.90
N ILE A 139 -8.92 10.59 -9.95
CA ILE A 139 -8.22 11.00 -11.18
C ILE A 139 -8.22 9.88 -12.22
N ILE A 140 -7.94 8.63 -11.82
CA ILE A 140 -7.88 7.52 -12.78
C ILE A 140 -9.29 7.18 -13.29
N TYR A 141 -10.28 7.13 -12.40
CA TYR A 141 -11.67 6.82 -12.75
C TYR A 141 -12.29 7.94 -13.58
N GLY A 142 -12.30 9.17 -13.03
CA GLY A 142 -12.98 10.37 -13.52
C GLY A 142 -12.21 11.20 -14.55
N GLY A 143 -10.91 11.00 -14.66
CA GLY A 143 -10.01 11.85 -15.44
C GLY A 143 -9.40 12.97 -14.60
N GLY A 144 -8.34 13.58 -15.13
CA GLY A 144 -7.61 14.68 -14.50
C GLY A 144 -7.44 15.87 -15.43
N ALA A 145 -6.54 16.78 -15.08
CA ALA A 145 -6.26 17.96 -15.88
C ALA A 145 -5.60 17.63 -17.23
N GLY A 146 -5.76 18.53 -18.20
CA GLY A 146 -5.13 18.43 -19.51
C GLY A 146 -5.55 17.19 -20.29
N ALA A 147 -4.58 16.34 -20.65
CA ALA A 147 -4.79 15.14 -21.45
C ALA A 147 -5.07 13.87 -20.61
N MET A 148 -5.18 13.97 -19.28
CA MET A 148 -5.42 12.82 -18.41
C MET A 148 -6.87 12.33 -18.54
N GLN A 149 -7.08 11.33 -19.38
CA GLN A 149 -8.40 10.79 -19.69
C GLN A 149 -9.02 10.02 -18.52
N ALA A 150 -10.35 9.99 -18.47
CA ALA A 150 -11.09 9.07 -17.62
C ALA A 150 -10.88 7.61 -18.07
N PHE A 151 -10.60 6.71 -17.13
CA PHE A 151 -10.45 5.28 -17.40
C PHE A 151 -11.62 4.44 -16.91
N GLY A 152 -12.56 4.97 -16.12
CA GLY A 152 -13.66 4.18 -15.57
C GLY A 152 -14.59 3.54 -16.62
N ARG A 153 -14.56 3.99 -17.89
CA ARG A 153 -15.29 3.35 -19.02
C ARG A 153 -14.58 2.14 -19.61
N ARG A 154 -13.27 2.04 -19.40
CA ARG A 154 -12.35 1.10 -20.08
C ARG A 154 -11.70 0.10 -19.14
N VAL A 155 -11.65 0.43 -17.85
CA VAL A 155 -10.96 -0.34 -16.82
C VAL A 155 -11.92 -0.58 -15.66
N GLU A 156 -11.98 -1.82 -15.20
CA GLU A 156 -12.71 -2.16 -14.00
C GLU A 156 -12.11 -1.44 -12.79
N GLN A 157 -12.93 -1.00 -11.85
CA GLN A 157 -12.47 -0.32 -10.64
C GLN A 157 -11.48 -1.17 -9.83
N ASP A 158 -11.69 -2.49 -9.81
CA ASP A 158 -10.77 -3.45 -9.20
C ASP A 158 -9.37 -3.39 -9.84
N ASP A 159 -9.30 -3.25 -11.17
CA ASP A 159 -8.04 -3.09 -11.88
C ASP A 159 -7.44 -1.69 -11.70
N ILE A 160 -8.26 -0.66 -11.49
CA ILE A 160 -7.78 0.68 -11.09
C ILE A 160 -7.03 0.58 -9.75
N LEU A 161 -7.59 -0.12 -8.76
CA LEU A 161 -6.93 -0.31 -7.46
C LEU A 161 -5.60 -1.08 -7.59
N LYS A 162 -5.52 -2.07 -8.48
CA LYS A 162 -4.26 -2.76 -8.79
C LYS A 162 -3.24 -1.86 -9.47
N ILE A 163 -3.68 -1.02 -10.43
CA ILE A 163 -2.82 -0.01 -11.07
C ILE A 163 -2.25 0.93 -10.00
N MET A 164 -3.09 1.40 -9.07
CA MET A 164 -2.65 2.25 -7.97
C MET A 164 -1.61 1.56 -7.09
N ALA A 165 -1.83 0.30 -6.73
CA ALA A 165 -0.86 -0.47 -5.95
C ALA A 165 0.50 -0.58 -6.67
N PHE A 166 0.52 -0.71 -8.00
CA PHE A 166 1.76 -0.64 -8.77
C PHE A 166 2.37 0.77 -8.75
N ILE A 167 1.57 1.82 -8.93
CA ILE A 167 2.07 3.21 -8.88
C ILE A 167 2.74 3.48 -7.53
N ASP A 168 2.19 2.97 -6.42
CA ASP A 168 2.77 3.15 -5.10
C ASP A 168 4.19 2.56 -5.01
N THR A 169 4.51 1.49 -5.76
CA THR A 169 5.88 0.93 -5.83
C THR A 169 6.88 1.78 -6.60
N LEU A 170 6.40 2.73 -7.41
CA LEU A 170 7.28 3.65 -8.15
C LEU A 170 7.68 4.84 -7.28
N ARG A 171 6.98 5.08 -6.17
CA ARG A 171 7.16 6.27 -5.35
C ARG A 171 8.28 6.06 -4.34
N PRO A 172 9.03 7.11 -3.98
CA PRO A 172 9.94 7.04 -2.84
C PRO A 172 9.13 6.74 -1.58
N GLU A 173 9.71 5.92 -0.70
CA GLU A 173 9.15 5.64 0.62
C GLU A 173 8.83 6.96 1.37
N LYS A 174 7.72 6.96 2.11
CA LYS A 174 7.21 8.12 2.85
C LYS A 174 8.15 8.56 3.97
#